data_AF-A0A7C3WVI9-F1
#
_entry.id   AF-A0A7C3WVI9-F1
#
_cell.length_a   1.000
_cell.length_b   1.000
_cell.length_c   1.000
_cell.angle_alpha   90.00
_cell.angle_beta   90.00
_cell.angle_gamma   90.00
#
_symmetry.space_group_name_H-M   'P 1'
#
loop_
_entity.id
_entity.type
_entity.pdbx_description
1 polymer ?
#
loop_
_entity_poly.entity_id
_entity_poly.type
_entity_poly.pdbx_seq_one_letter_code
_entity_poly.pdbx_strand_id
1 'polypeptide(L)'
;MLKIEEIHIKDFYTFKSVEDKMDRLGLAYKTEIKMPTIPARIDALSDSELGRLYSEVLEYFNFIIYQFSVAKCEKLESDNRLKYVTSKLKKENDKNFECNPAYVEVLLENQKINQLMIMLEAAKTMITKRLAVISRLIEVRKLEWDKNKRDTNVNKFMPFIDSIGDVDEE
;
A
#
# COMPACT_ATOMS: atom_id res chain seq x y z
N MET A 1 2.45 -49.60 -11.09
CA MET A 1 1.81 -48.27 -10.96
C MET A 1 2.22 -47.73 -9.59
N LEU A 2 3.31 -46.97 -9.52
CA LEU A 2 3.89 -46.53 -8.25
C LEU A 2 3.09 -45.34 -7.73
N LYS A 3 2.59 -45.46 -6.50
CA LYS A 3 1.92 -44.38 -5.77
C LYS A 3 2.93 -43.27 -5.56
N ILE A 4 2.65 -42.10 -6.11
CA ILE A 4 3.33 -40.86 -5.74
C ILE A 4 3.07 -40.70 -4.24
N GLU A 5 4.06 -41.02 -3.42
CA GLU A 5 4.04 -40.65 -2.00
C GLU A 5 3.74 -39.16 -1.95
N GLU A 6 2.63 -38.79 -1.29
CA GLU A 6 2.19 -37.41 -1.13
C GLU A 6 3.40 -36.56 -0.76
N ILE A 7 3.83 -35.71 -1.69
CA ILE A 7 4.83 -34.69 -1.41
C ILE A 7 4.24 -33.90 -0.24
N HIS A 8 4.87 -33.98 0.94
CA HIS A 8 4.42 -33.35 2.18
C HIS A 8 4.59 -31.82 2.10
N ILE A 9 3.87 -31.18 1.17
CA ILE A 9 3.76 -29.73 0.99
C ILE A 9 3.11 -29.10 2.25
N LYS A 10 2.42 -29.92 3.05
CA LYS A 10 1.72 -29.54 4.28
C LYS A 10 2.66 -29.18 5.45
N ASP A 11 3.95 -29.46 5.35
CA ASP A 11 4.93 -29.20 6.43
C ASP A 11 5.47 -27.75 6.43
N PHE A 12 5.10 -26.94 5.43
CA PHE A 12 5.37 -25.51 5.44
C PHE A 12 4.29 -24.79 6.26
N TYR A 13 4.71 -24.01 7.26
CA TYR A 13 3.81 -23.04 7.90
C TYR A 13 3.36 -22.03 6.84
N THR A 14 2.11 -22.17 6.40
CA THR A 14 1.50 -21.29 5.39
C THR A 14 1.20 -19.92 6.00
N PHE A 15 1.16 -18.87 5.20
CA PHE A 15 0.68 -17.55 5.62
C PHE A 15 -0.73 -17.63 6.26
N LYS A 16 -1.58 -18.53 5.76
CA LYS A 16 -2.88 -18.87 6.33
C LYS A 16 -2.81 -19.30 7.81
N SER A 17 -1.77 -20.02 8.22
CA SER A 17 -1.57 -20.39 9.64
C SER A 17 -1.25 -19.18 10.53
N VAL A 18 -0.67 -18.12 9.96
CA VAL A 18 -0.38 -16.86 10.63
C VAL A 18 -1.63 -15.98 10.68
N GLU A 19 -2.40 -15.90 9.59
CA GLU A 19 -3.72 -15.24 9.56
C GLU A 19 -4.67 -15.85 10.57
N ASP A 20 -4.83 -17.18 10.58
CA ASP A 20 -5.66 -17.90 11.55
C ASP A 20 -5.24 -17.59 13.00
N LYS A 21 -3.95 -17.34 13.22
CA LYS A 21 -3.41 -16.97 14.54
C LYS A 21 -3.66 -15.50 14.87
N MET A 22 -3.59 -14.58 13.90
CA MET A 22 -3.93 -13.17 14.09
C MET A 22 -5.42 -12.97 14.31
N ASP A 23 -6.28 -13.72 13.60
CA ASP A 23 -7.72 -13.74 13.81
C ASP A 23 -8.09 -14.23 15.21
N ARG A 24 -7.44 -15.31 15.68
CA ARG A 24 -7.58 -15.78 17.08
C ARG A 24 -7.14 -14.75 18.13
N LEU A 25 -6.25 -13.83 17.76
CA LEU A 25 -5.77 -12.74 18.61
C LEU A 25 -6.61 -11.46 18.46
N GLY A 26 -7.68 -11.47 17.65
CA GLY A 26 -8.52 -10.30 17.39
C GLY A 26 -7.83 -9.21 16.55
N LEU A 27 -6.77 -9.56 15.82
CA LEU A 27 -5.99 -8.65 14.97
C LEU A 27 -6.36 -8.77 13.48
N ALA A 28 -7.55 -9.29 13.20
CA ALA A 28 -8.07 -9.47 11.85
C ALA A 28 -8.10 -8.13 11.09
N TYR A 29 -7.37 -8.05 9.98
CA TYR A 29 -7.46 -6.91 9.06
C TYR A 29 -8.75 -7.02 8.23
N LYS A 30 -9.46 -5.91 8.01
CA LYS A 30 -10.65 -5.89 7.15
C LYS A 30 -10.26 -6.35 5.73
N THR A 31 -10.93 -7.40 5.26
CA THR A 31 -10.66 -8.07 3.98
C THR A 31 -11.17 -7.29 2.76
N GLU A 32 -12.06 -6.31 2.94
CA GLU A 32 -12.59 -5.50 1.84
C GLU A 32 -12.45 -4.00 2.16
N ILE A 33 -11.36 -3.40 1.69
CA ILE A 33 -11.21 -1.93 1.66
C ILE A 33 -11.29 -1.51 0.18
N LYS A 34 -12.30 -0.71 -0.15
CA LYS A 34 -12.50 -0.20 -1.51
C LYS A 34 -11.48 0.87 -1.84
N MET A 35 -11.01 0.89 -3.09
CA MET A 35 -10.16 1.97 -3.57
C MET A 35 -10.93 3.30 -3.50
N PRO A 36 -10.39 4.33 -2.82
CA PRO A 36 -11.03 5.62 -2.74
C PRO A 36 -11.05 6.31 -4.10
N THR A 37 -12.19 6.91 -4.43
CA THR A 37 -12.35 7.69 -5.65
C THR A 37 -11.76 9.07 -5.44
N ILE A 38 -10.73 9.40 -6.22
CA ILE A 38 -10.12 10.73 -6.17
C ILE A 38 -10.80 11.61 -7.22
N PRO A 39 -11.46 12.71 -6.82
CA PRO A 39 -12.10 13.61 -7.76
C PRO A 39 -11.07 14.30 -8.66
N ALA A 40 -11.44 14.59 -9.91
CA ALA A 40 -10.55 15.28 -10.86
C ALA A 40 -10.17 16.70 -10.41
N ARG A 41 -11.05 17.35 -9.63
CA ARG A 41 -10.84 18.68 -9.05
C ARG A 41 -10.61 18.60 -7.54
N ILE A 42 -9.47 18.04 -7.13
CA ILE A 42 -9.07 17.96 -5.72
C ILE A 42 -8.90 19.38 -5.12
N ASP A 43 -8.48 20.34 -5.95
CA ASP A 43 -8.33 21.76 -5.65
C ASP A 43 -9.63 22.44 -5.18
N ALA A 44 -10.79 21.93 -5.61
CA ALA A 44 -12.10 22.49 -5.29
C ALA A 44 -12.70 21.94 -3.99
N LEU A 45 -12.08 20.92 -3.39
CA LEU A 45 -12.56 20.34 -2.13
C LEU A 45 -12.36 21.31 -0.97
N SER A 46 -13.29 21.35 -0.02
CA SER A 46 -13.10 22.00 1.27
C SER A 46 -12.05 21.27 2.11
N ASP A 47 -11.51 21.92 3.15
CA ASP A 47 -10.48 21.32 4.00
C ASP A 47 -10.97 20.06 4.76
N SER A 48 -12.27 20.01 5.12
CA SER A 48 -12.88 18.83 5.74
C SER A 48 -12.98 17.66 4.76
N GLU A 49 -13.39 17.91 3.52
CA GLU A 49 -13.44 16.91 2.45
C GLU A 49 -12.05 16.42 2.07
N LEU A 50 -11.07 17.32 2.04
CA LEU A 50 -9.67 16.99 1.76
C LEU A 50 -9.06 16.13 2.87
N GLY A 51 -9.35 16.45 4.14
CA GLY A 51 -8.94 15.64 5.30
C GLY A 51 -9.58 14.25 5.27
N ARG A 52 -10.87 14.15 4.93
CA ARG A 52 -11.55 12.86 4.78
C ARG A 52 -10.96 12.04 3.64
N LEU A 53 -10.75 12.65 2.47
CA LEU A 53 -10.13 11.98 1.33
C LEU A 53 -8.71 11.49 1.66
N TYR A 54 -7.93 12.28 2.41
CA TYR A 54 -6.62 11.85 2.91
C TYR A 54 -6.72 10.61 3.80
N SER A 55 -7.66 10.59 4.74
CA SER A 55 -7.88 9.42 5.62
C SER A 55 -8.29 8.17 4.84
N GLU A 56 -9.21 8.30 3.87
CA GLU A 56 -9.65 7.16 3.04
C GLU A 56 -8.50 6.62 2.16
N VAL A 57 -7.68 7.51 1.59
CA VAL A 57 -6.47 7.15 0.81
C VAL A 57 -5.40 6.51 1.70
N LEU A 58 -5.24 6.99 2.93
CA LEU A 58 -4.30 6.42 3.90
C LEU A 58 -4.74 5.03 4.37
N GLU A 59 -6.03 4.82 4.63
CA GLU A 59 -6.59 3.51 4.97
C GLU A 59 -6.34 2.49 3.85
N TYR A 60 -6.64 2.88 2.60
CA TYR A 60 -6.36 2.04 1.44
C TYR A 60 -4.86 1.81 1.20
N PHE A 61 -4.01 2.80 1.47
CA PHE A 61 -2.56 2.62 1.44
C PHE A 61 -2.10 1.54 2.43
N ASN A 62 -2.56 1.60 3.68
CA ASN A 62 -2.23 0.61 4.70
C ASN A 62 -2.71 -0.79 4.31
N PHE A 63 -3.91 -0.90 3.72
CA PHE A 63 -4.41 -2.14 3.14
C PHE A 63 -3.48 -2.70 2.05
N ILE A 64 -3.06 -1.89 1.09
CA ILE A 64 -2.15 -2.32 0.02
C ILE A 64 -0.78 -2.75 0.56
N ILE A 65 -0.24 -2.05 1.57
CA ILE A 65 1.02 -2.44 2.23
C ILE A 65 0.89 -3.81 2.90
N TYR A 66 -0.24 -4.06 3.57
CA TYR A 66 -0.53 -5.37 4.15
C TYR A 66 -0.60 -6.46 3.07
N GLN A 67 -1.44 -6.27 2.03
CA GLN A 67 -1.59 -7.22 0.92
C GLN A 67 -0.28 -7.52 0.19
N PHE A 68 0.57 -6.50 0.01
CA PHE A 68 1.89 -6.67 -0.58
C PHE A 68 2.83 -7.51 0.30
N SER A 69 2.72 -7.37 1.62
CA SER A 69 3.50 -8.18 2.57
C SER A 69 3.03 -9.64 2.57
N VAL A 70 1.72 -9.87 2.48
CA VAL A 70 1.12 -11.20 2.30
C VAL A 70 1.66 -11.88 1.04
N ALA A 71 1.56 -11.20 -0.11
CA ALA A 71 2.01 -11.72 -1.39
C ALA A 71 3.53 -12.01 -1.42
N LYS A 72 4.34 -11.24 -0.69
CA LYS A 72 5.78 -11.54 -0.51
C LYS A 72 6.02 -12.85 0.22
N CYS A 73 5.26 -13.10 1.30
CA CYS A 73 5.36 -14.36 2.03
C CYS A 73 4.93 -15.55 1.17
N GLU A 74 3.79 -15.44 0.48
CA GLU A 74 3.31 -16.48 -0.45
C GLU A 74 4.31 -16.76 -1.57
N LYS A 75 4.96 -15.72 -2.10
CA LYS A 75 6.02 -15.86 -3.11
C LYS A 75 7.19 -16.67 -2.57
N LEU A 76 7.69 -16.34 -1.38
CA LEU A 76 8.79 -17.08 -0.76
C LEU A 76 8.43 -18.55 -0.54
N GLU A 77 7.19 -18.81 -0.11
CA GLU A 77 6.69 -20.16 0.07
C GLU A 77 6.61 -20.93 -1.25
N SER A 78 6.05 -20.31 -2.29
CA SER A 78 5.96 -20.89 -3.63
C SER A 78 7.35 -21.14 -4.25
N ASP A 79 8.30 -20.22 -4.07
CA ASP A 79 9.69 -20.38 -4.50
C ASP A 79 10.35 -21.57 -3.81
N ASN A 80 10.09 -21.77 -2.51
CA ASN A 80 10.61 -22.91 -1.75
C ASN A 80 9.99 -24.24 -2.21
N ARG A 81 8.67 -24.27 -2.46
CA ARG A 81 7.99 -25.44 -3.03
C ARG A 81 8.56 -25.80 -4.40
N LEU A 82 8.75 -24.81 -5.28
CA LEU A 82 9.30 -25.02 -6.62
C LEU A 82 10.72 -25.59 -6.54
N LYS A 83 11.57 -25.06 -5.67
CA LYS A 83 12.93 -25.58 -5.44
C LYS A 83 12.91 -27.02 -4.93
N TYR A 84 12.01 -27.34 -4.00
CA TYR A 84 11.88 -28.68 -3.44
C TYR A 84 11.47 -29.70 -4.51
N VAL A 85 10.39 -29.42 -5.26
CA VAL A 85 9.88 -30.30 -6.32
C VAL A 85 10.95 -30.49 -7.41
N THR A 86 11.59 -29.41 -7.84
CA THR A 86 12.69 -29.47 -8.82
C THR A 86 13.82 -30.37 -8.33
N SER A 87 14.23 -30.24 -7.07
CA SER A 87 15.33 -31.03 -6.50
C SER A 87 14.98 -32.51 -6.36
N LYS A 88 13.72 -32.81 -5.98
CA LYS A 88 13.24 -34.20 -5.83
C LYS A 88 13.21 -34.91 -7.18
N LEU A 89 12.60 -34.30 -8.19
CA LEU A 89 12.50 -34.89 -9.52
C LEU A 89 13.87 -35.04 -10.21
N LYS A 90 14.78 -34.09 -9.98
CA LYS A 90 16.17 -34.21 -10.46
C LYS A 90 16.92 -35.39 -9.80
N LYS A 91 16.71 -35.63 -8.49
CA LYS A 91 17.29 -36.80 -7.79
C LYS A 91 16.75 -38.13 -8.32
N GLU A 92 15.50 -38.14 -8.79
CA GLU A 92 14.87 -39.30 -9.43
C GLU A 92 15.35 -39.53 -10.87
N ASN A 93 16.28 -38.70 -11.40
CA ASN A 93 16.80 -38.77 -12.77
C ASN A 93 15.70 -38.71 -13.86
N ASP A 94 14.57 -38.07 -13.56
CA ASP A 94 13.52 -37.86 -14.55
C ASP A 94 13.99 -36.84 -15.60
N LYS A 95 14.36 -37.34 -16.79
CA LYS A 95 14.82 -36.51 -17.92
C LYS A 95 13.75 -35.53 -18.40
N ASN A 96 12.48 -35.77 -18.09
CA ASN A 96 11.34 -34.94 -18.48
C ASN A 96 10.63 -34.33 -17.26
N PHE A 97 11.34 -34.07 -16.16
CA PHE A 97 10.75 -33.51 -14.95
C PHE A 97 9.98 -32.19 -15.17
N GLU A 98 10.35 -31.42 -16.19
CA GLU A 98 9.66 -30.17 -16.57
C GLU A 98 8.23 -30.40 -17.07
N CYS A 99 7.92 -31.59 -17.58
CA CYS A 99 6.59 -32.02 -17.97
C CYS A 99 5.84 -32.75 -16.84
N ASN A 100 6.47 -32.92 -15.66
CA ASN A 100 5.84 -33.58 -14.53
C ASN A 100 4.67 -32.72 -14.01
N PRO A 101 3.46 -33.29 -13.85
CA PRO A 101 2.30 -32.52 -13.40
C PRO A 101 2.52 -31.75 -12.10
N ALA A 102 3.26 -32.32 -11.13
CA ALA A 102 3.55 -31.66 -9.86
C ALA A 102 4.49 -30.46 -10.02
N TYR A 103 5.44 -30.53 -10.97
CA TYR A 103 6.31 -29.39 -11.30
C TYR A 103 5.52 -28.29 -12.00
N VAL A 104 4.71 -28.65 -13.01
CA VAL A 104 3.91 -27.70 -13.78
C VAL A 104 2.90 -26.97 -12.90
N GLU A 105 2.23 -27.67 -11.98
CA GLU A 105 1.27 -27.07 -11.05
C GLU A 105 1.93 -25.99 -10.16
N VAL A 106 3.06 -26.33 -9.52
CA VAL A 106 3.79 -25.39 -8.65
C VAL A 106 4.39 -24.23 -9.45
N LEU A 107 4.84 -24.47 -10.69
CA LEU A 107 5.33 -23.42 -11.58
C LEU A 107 4.20 -22.43 -11.94
N LEU A 108 3.01 -22.93 -12.24
CA LEU A 108 1.85 -22.09 -12.54
C LEU A 108 1.39 -21.29 -11.31
N GLU A 109 1.40 -21.89 -10.12
CA GLU A 109 1.13 -21.19 -8.85
C GLU A 109 2.15 -20.04 -8.65
N ASN A 110 3.43 -20.32 -8.85
CA ASN A 110 4.50 -19.32 -8.74
C ASN A 110 4.34 -18.17 -9.74
N GLN A 111 3.99 -18.47 -11.00
CA GLN A 111 3.75 -17.47 -12.02
C GLN A 111 2.56 -16.56 -11.69
N LYS A 112 1.46 -17.12 -11.15
CA LYS A 112 0.30 -16.35 -10.70
C LYS A 112 0.67 -15.40 -9.55
N ILE A 113 1.40 -15.88 -8.55
CA ILE A 113 1.86 -15.05 -7.42
C ILE A 113 2.79 -13.94 -7.91
N ASN A 114 3.66 -14.22 -8.90
CA ASN A 114 4.50 -13.19 -9.51
C ASN A 114 3.69 -12.11 -10.23
N GLN A 115 2.64 -12.48 -10.96
CA GLN A 115 1.74 -11.51 -11.58
C GLN A 115 1.01 -10.66 -10.53
N LEU A 116 0.51 -11.28 -9.46
CA LEU A 116 -0.12 -10.59 -8.34
C LEU A 116 0.84 -9.56 -7.70
N MET A 117 2.09 -9.95 -7.47
CA MET A 117 3.12 -9.06 -6.93
C MET A 117 3.37 -7.82 -7.82
N ILE A 118 3.41 -8.00 -9.14
CA ILE A 118 3.55 -6.88 -10.09
C ILE A 118 2.35 -5.93 -9.99
N MET A 119 1.14 -6.48 -9.92
CA MET A 119 -0.09 -5.68 -9.78
C MET A 119 -0.12 -4.90 -8.46
N LEU A 120 0.27 -5.54 -7.35
CA LEU A 120 0.30 -4.91 -6.03
C LEU A 120 1.39 -3.83 -5.94
N GLU A 121 2.57 -4.02 -6.55
CA GLU A 121 3.60 -2.97 -6.58
C GLU A 121 3.15 -1.75 -7.41
N ALA A 122 2.46 -1.99 -8.54
CA ALA A 122 1.87 -0.92 -9.33
C ALA A 122 0.80 -0.15 -8.53
N ALA A 123 -0.09 -0.88 -7.83
CA ALA A 123 -1.12 -0.28 -6.97
C ALA A 123 -0.49 0.55 -5.85
N LYS A 124 0.51 -0.01 -5.14
CA LYS A 124 1.29 0.67 -4.09
C LYS A 124 1.93 1.96 -4.60
N THR A 125 2.57 1.91 -5.77
CA THR A 125 3.18 3.09 -6.38
C THR A 125 2.14 4.16 -6.69
N MET A 126 1.00 3.77 -7.26
CA MET A 126 -0.07 4.69 -7.60
C MET A 126 -0.66 5.37 -6.36
N ILE A 127 -0.96 4.60 -5.30
CA ILE A 127 -1.54 5.15 -4.09
C ILE A 127 -0.55 6.03 -3.32
N THR A 128 0.74 5.69 -3.32
CA THR A 128 1.79 6.50 -2.68
C THR A 128 1.87 7.89 -3.34
N LYS A 129 1.84 7.95 -4.67
CA LYS A 129 1.81 9.22 -5.42
C LYS A 129 0.56 10.03 -5.08
N ARG A 130 -0.60 9.37 -5.01
CA ARG A 130 -1.88 10.03 -4.68
C ARG A 130 -1.88 10.62 -3.27
N LEU A 131 -1.39 9.85 -2.29
CA LEU A 131 -1.27 10.31 -0.90
C LEU A 131 -0.33 11.51 -0.79
N ALA A 132 0.80 11.49 -1.52
CA ALA A 132 1.74 12.61 -1.54
C ALA A 132 1.12 13.89 -2.12
N VAL A 133 0.34 13.78 -3.21
CA VAL A 133 -0.37 14.94 -3.80
C VAL A 133 -1.36 15.56 -2.82
N ILE A 134 -2.19 14.73 -2.18
CA ILE A 134 -3.19 15.21 -1.21
C ILE A 134 -2.49 15.84 0.00
N SER A 135 -1.46 15.18 0.55
CA SER A 135 -0.66 15.70 1.66
C SER A 135 -0.06 17.06 1.34
N ARG A 136 0.52 17.21 0.15
CA ARG A 136 1.13 18.47 -0.27
C ARG A 136 0.10 19.59 -0.43
N LEU A 137 -1.09 19.29 -0.94
CA LEU A 137 -2.16 20.29 -1.05
C LEU A 137 -2.62 20.77 0.33
N ILE A 138 -2.76 19.86 1.29
CA ILE A 138 -3.07 20.20 2.69
C ILE A 138 -1.99 21.14 3.27
N GLU A 139 -0.71 20.84 3.05
CA GLU A 139 0.40 21.69 3.51
C GLU A 139 0.37 23.10 2.91
N VAL A 140 0.16 23.21 1.59
CA VAL A 140 0.12 24.50 0.90
C VAL A 140 -1.00 25.37 1.46
N ARG A 141 -2.21 24.81 1.64
CA ARG A 141 -3.34 25.56 2.21
C ARG A 141 -3.10 26.00 3.66
N LYS A 142 -2.45 25.17 4.47
CA LYS A 142 -2.04 25.56 5.84
C LYS A 142 -1.09 26.76 5.82
N LEU A 143 -0.09 26.74 4.94
CA LEU A 143 0.86 27.85 4.78
C LEU A 143 0.17 29.13 4.28
N GLU A 144 -0.76 29.02 3.33
CA GLU A 144 -1.55 30.15 2.83
C GLU A 144 -2.42 30.76 3.94
N TRP A 145 -3.06 29.93 4.77
CA TRP A 145 -3.83 30.40 5.92
C TRP A 145 -2.95 31.09 6.97
N ASP A 146 -1.79 30.53 7.28
CA ASP A 146 -0.81 31.13 8.19
C ASP A 146 -0.26 32.46 7.66
N LYS A 147 -0.12 32.59 6.33
CA LYS A 147 0.23 33.86 5.68
C LYS A 147 -0.90 34.87 5.80
N ASN A 148 -2.12 34.49 5.43
CA ASN A 148 -3.30 35.37 5.51
C ASN A 148 -3.54 35.88 6.93
N LYS A 149 -3.32 35.04 7.96
CA LYS A 149 -3.38 35.47 9.36
C LYS A 149 -2.32 36.50 9.74
N ARG A 150 -1.08 36.30 9.29
CA ARG A 150 0.01 37.25 9.49
C ARG A 150 -0.29 38.57 8.79
N ASP A 151 -0.72 38.53 7.54
CA ASP A 151 -1.04 39.72 6.74
C ASP A 151 -2.24 40.48 7.32
N THR A 152 -3.28 39.78 7.80
CA THR A 152 -4.43 40.42 8.48
C THR A 152 -4.01 41.10 9.79
N ASN A 153 -3.09 40.48 10.54
CA ASN A 153 -2.57 41.09 11.76
C ASN A 153 -1.71 42.32 11.44
N VAL A 154 -0.82 42.25 10.45
CA VAL A 154 -0.01 43.40 10.02
C VAL A 154 -0.89 44.55 9.52
N ASN A 155 -1.89 44.27 8.69
CA ASN A 155 -2.82 45.28 8.18
C ASN A 155 -3.73 45.91 9.27
N LYS A 156 -3.99 45.20 10.37
CA LYS A 156 -4.68 45.78 11.54
C LYS A 156 -3.82 46.78 12.33
N PHE A 157 -2.49 46.66 12.26
CA PHE A 157 -1.55 47.59 12.92
C PHE A 157 -1.03 48.69 11.98
N MET A 158 -1.23 48.56 10.68
CA MET A 158 -0.86 49.58 9.68
C MET A 158 -1.52 50.95 9.89
N PRO A 159 -2.82 51.07 10.24
CA PRO A 159 -3.43 52.38 10.49
C PRO A 159 -2.93 53.07 11.78
N PHE A 160 -2.14 52.41 12.62
CA PHE A 160 -1.46 53.07 13.76
C PHE A 160 -0.19 53.83 13.34
N ILE A 161 0.41 53.50 12.20
CA ILE A 161 1.67 54.10 11.75
C ILE A 161 1.39 55.36 10.91
N ASP A 162 0.34 55.33 10.08
CA ASP A 162 -0.07 56.49 9.28
C ASP A 162 -0.63 57.65 10.11
N SER A 163 -1.00 57.43 11.38
CA SER A 163 -1.48 58.48 12.30
C SER A 163 -0.37 59.14 13.15
N ILE A 164 0.90 58.75 12.99
CA ILE A 164 2.04 59.33 13.74
C ILE A 164 2.85 60.31 12.85
N GLY A 165 2.58 60.35 11.54
CA GLY A 165 3.32 61.17 10.57
C GLY A 165 2.88 62.63 10.42
N ASP A 166 1.70 62.99 10.91
CA ASP A 166 1.18 64.37 10.86
C ASP A 166 1.30 65.01 12.25
N VAL A 167 2.54 65.27 12.69
CA VAL A 167 2.80 66.24 13.76
C VAL A 167 3.33 67.49 13.08
N ASP A 168 2.46 68.49 13.00
CA ASP A 168 2.70 69.81 12.44
C ASP A 168 4.05 70.40 12.89
N GLU A 169 4.88 70.81 11.93
CA GLU A 169 5.99 71.75 12.14
C GLU A 169 5.38 73.16 12.27
N GLU A 170 5.19 73.64 13.51
CA GLU A 170 5.06 75.07 13.84
C GLU A 170 6.43 75.73 14.08
#